data_AF-A0A139X4C3-F1
#
_entry.id   AF-A0A139X4C3-F1
#
_cell.length_a   1.000
_cell.length_b   1.000
_cell.length_c   1.000
_cell.angle_alpha   90.00
_cell.angle_beta   90.00
_cell.angle_gamma   90.00
#
_symmetry.space_group_name_H-M   'P 1'
#
loop_
_entity.id
_entity.type
_entity.pdbx_description
1 polymer ?
#
loop_
_entity_poly.entity_id
_entity_poly.type
_entity_poly.pdbx_seq_one_letter_code
_entity_poly.pdbx_strand_id
1 'polypeptide(L)'
;MSQKLNDLKKQVDTLAPDEQLRLISYLLQKLSLCEITSKPHHNVMEFAGIAPNHLGGMDAQEYITRMRRGEFPELEIEEIESRKNSES
;
A
#
# COMPACT_ATOMS: atom_id res chain seq x y z
N MET A 1 13.94 23.43 -9.51
CA MET A 1 13.59 22.83 -10.82
C MET A 1 14.81 22.87 -11.72
N SER A 2 15.12 21.79 -12.44
CA SER A 2 16.32 21.72 -13.29
C SER A 2 16.17 22.64 -14.51
N GLN A 3 17.14 23.52 -14.75
CA GLN A 3 17.12 24.48 -15.87
C GLN A 3 17.00 23.77 -17.22
N LYS A 4 17.69 22.63 -17.39
CA LYS A 4 17.60 21.77 -18.58
C LYS A 4 16.18 21.31 -18.89
N LEU A 5 15.36 21.04 -17.87
CA LEU A 5 13.99 20.56 -18.06
C LEU A 5 13.06 21.68 -18.52
N ASN A 6 13.30 22.91 -18.07
CA ASN A 6 12.53 24.08 -18.54
C ASN A 6 12.87 24.43 -19.99
N ASP A 7 14.14 24.31 -20.39
CA ASP A 7 14.54 24.55 -21.77
C ASP A 7 14.00 23.46 -22.71
N LEU A 8 13.96 22.20 -22.25
CA LEU A 8 13.34 21.11 -23.00
C LEU A 8 11.83 21.33 -23.20
N LYS A 9 11.11 21.80 -22.18
CA LYS A 9 9.68 22.12 -22.30
C LYS A 9 9.42 23.14 -23.40
N LYS A 10 10.20 24.23 -23.42
CA LYS A 10 10.10 25.26 -24.47
C LYS A 10 10.33 24.69 -25.87
N GLN A 11 11.25 23.73 -26.02
CA GLN A 11 11.49 23.06 -27.31
C GLN A 11 10.33 22.13 -27.68
N VAL A 12 9.75 21.43 -26.71
CA VAL A 12 8.57 20.58 -26.95
C VAL A 12 7.35 21.38 -27.36
N ASP A 13 7.16 22.56 -26.79
CA ASP A 13 6.05 23.46 -27.13
C ASP A 13 6.15 23.99 -28.57
N THR A 14 7.33 23.93 -29.20
CA THR A 14 7.52 24.31 -30.62
C THR A 14 7.29 23.16 -31.61
N LEU A 15 7.19 21.92 -31.13
CA LEU A 15 6.94 20.74 -31.97
C LEU A 15 5.47 20.67 -32.41
N ALA A 16 5.23 20.04 -33.56
CA ALA A 16 3.87 19.72 -33.97
C ALA A 16 3.26 18.62 -33.06
N PRO A 17 1.92 18.55 -32.95
CA PRO A 17 1.26 17.58 -32.06
C PRO A 17 1.65 16.12 -32.32
N ASP A 18 1.89 15.74 -33.57
CA ASP A 18 2.33 14.39 -33.96
C ASP A 18 3.76 14.09 -33.51
N GLU A 19 4.66 15.07 -33.58
CA GLU A 19 6.03 14.98 -33.09
C GLU A 19 6.07 14.89 -31.56
N GLN A 20 5.19 15.63 -30.87
CA GLN A 20 5.04 15.52 -29.42
C GLN A 20 4.61 14.09 -29.01
N LEU A 21 3.67 13.48 -29.73
CA LEU A 21 3.25 12.10 -29.47
C LEU A 21 4.39 11.09 -29.72
N ARG A 22 5.19 11.28 -30.77
CA ARG A 22 6.38 10.45 -31.02
C ARG A 22 7.40 10.59 -29.90
N LEU A 23 7.62 11.81 -29.40
CA LEU A 23 8.52 12.05 -28.27
C LEU A 23 8.02 11.38 -26.99
N ILE A 24 6.72 11.46 -26.70
CA ILE A 24 6.11 10.76 -25.57
C ILE A 24 6.34 9.24 -25.68
N SER A 25 6.10 8.65 -26.85
CA SER A 25 6.33 7.22 -27.08
C SER A 25 7.78 6.82 -26.83
N TYR A 26 8.74 7.61 -27.34
CA TYR A 26 10.16 7.37 -27.12
C TYR A 26 10.54 7.46 -25.64
N LEU A 27 10.02 8.46 -24.92
CA LEU A 27 10.26 8.62 -23.49
C LEU A 27 9.65 7.48 -22.67
N LEU A 28 8.44 7.05 -22.99
CA LEU A 28 7.79 5.91 -22.34
C LEU A 28 8.58 4.61 -22.54
N GLN A 29 9.03 4.34 -23.77
CA GLN A 29 9.85 3.16 -24.06
C GLN A 29 11.19 3.18 -23.32
N LYS A 30 11.80 4.36 -23.20
CA LYS A 30 13.06 4.50 -22.44
C LYS A 30 12.83 4.30 -20.94
N LEU A 31 11.72 4.81 -20.42
CA LEU A 31 11.37 4.70 -19.00
C LEU A 31 10.89 3.28 -18.62
N SER A 32 10.29 2.53 -19.53
CA SER A 32 9.92 1.13 -19.29
C SER A 32 11.14 0.21 -19.25
N LEU A 33 12.23 0.58 -19.94
CA LEU A 33 13.52 -0.11 -19.88
C LEU A 33 14.35 0.27 -18.65
N CYS A 34 14.10 1.45 -18.08
CA CYS A 34 14.53 1.68 -16.71
C CYS A 34 13.67 0.78 -15.83
N GLU A 35 14.26 -0.27 -15.25
CA GLU A 35 13.68 -0.95 -14.11
C GLU A 35 13.50 0.10 -13.01
N ILE A 36 12.35 0.79 -13.04
CA ILE A 36 11.78 1.39 -11.86
C ILE A 36 11.64 0.19 -10.95
N THR A 37 12.57 0.06 -10.02
CA THR A 37 12.50 -0.92 -8.94
C THR A 37 11.19 -0.63 -8.24
N SER A 38 10.12 -1.27 -8.73
CA SER A 38 8.82 -1.25 -8.09
C SER A 38 9.15 -1.66 -6.67
N LYS A 39 8.89 -0.76 -5.71
CA LYS A 39 9.09 -1.05 -4.30
C LYS A 39 8.58 -2.47 -4.08
N PRO A 40 9.37 -3.36 -3.44
CA PRO A 40 9.05 -4.78 -3.39
C PRO A 40 7.58 -4.90 -3.03
N HIS A 41 6.83 -5.54 -3.90
CA HIS A 41 5.42 -5.80 -3.71
C HIS A 41 5.35 -6.55 -2.38
N HIS A 42 4.96 -5.85 -1.31
CA HIS A 42 5.01 -6.41 0.04
C HIS A 42 4.33 -7.77 0.00
N ASN A 43 5.04 -8.79 0.45
CA ASN A 43 4.50 -10.14 0.41
C ASN A 43 3.30 -10.12 1.35
N VAL A 44 2.12 -10.49 0.87
CA VAL A 44 0.91 -10.51 1.72
C VAL A 44 1.09 -11.45 2.92
N MET A 45 2.01 -12.42 2.82
CA MET A 45 2.44 -13.26 3.93
C MET A 45 3.19 -12.50 5.04
N GLU A 46 3.65 -11.25 4.82
CA GLU A 46 4.14 -10.36 5.88
C GLU A 46 3.04 -10.06 6.90
N PHE A 47 1.76 -10.14 6.51
CA PHE A 47 0.63 -10.01 7.42
C PHE A 47 0.19 -11.35 8.04
N ALA A 48 0.69 -12.49 7.55
CA ALA A 48 0.38 -13.79 8.08
C ALA A 48 1.07 -13.97 9.45
N GLY A 49 0.28 -14.12 10.51
CA GLY A 49 0.80 -14.20 11.88
C GLY A 49 0.97 -12.85 12.58
N ILE A 50 0.41 -11.75 12.05
CA ILE A 50 0.22 -10.52 12.83
C ILE A 50 -0.90 -10.68 13.87
N ALA A 51 -1.84 -11.62 13.68
CA ALA A 51 -2.93 -11.84 14.61
C ALA A 51 -2.95 -13.20 15.36
N PRO A 52 -1.86 -13.69 16.01
CA PRO A 52 -1.99 -14.81 16.94
C PRO A 52 -2.65 -14.36 18.25
N ASN A 53 -2.46 -13.08 18.65
CA ASN A 53 -2.88 -12.61 19.97
C ASN A 53 -3.79 -11.37 19.98
N HIS A 54 -3.94 -10.62 18.89
CA HIS A 54 -4.80 -9.41 18.90
C HIS A 54 -6.31 -9.70 18.91
N LEU A 55 -6.72 -10.91 18.52
CA LEU A 55 -8.12 -11.33 18.58
C LEU A 55 -8.40 -12.25 19.78
N GLY A 56 -7.50 -12.32 20.78
CA GLY A 56 -7.65 -13.21 21.94
C GLY A 56 -7.73 -14.70 21.57
N GLY A 57 -7.15 -15.11 20.44
CA GLY A 57 -7.26 -16.47 19.90
C GLY A 57 -8.56 -16.76 19.13
N MET A 58 -9.41 -15.75 18.90
CA MET A 58 -10.60 -15.86 18.05
C MET A 58 -10.22 -15.92 16.57
N ASP A 59 -10.90 -16.79 15.81
CA ASP A 59 -10.78 -16.82 14.36
C ASP A 59 -11.21 -15.47 13.74
N ALA A 60 -10.48 -15.01 12.72
CA ALA A 60 -10.72 -13.69 12.12
C ALA A 60 -12.12 -13.57 11.49
N GLN A 61 -12.68 -14.65 10.95
CA GLN A 61 -14.02 -14.64 10.37
C GLN A 61 -15.09 -14.58 11.46
N GLU A 62 -14.87 -15.28 12.57
CA GLU A 62 -15.76 -15.23 13.74
C GLU A 62 -15.81 -13.82 14.34
N TYR A 63 -14.65 -13.16 14.50
CA TYR A 63 -14.57 -11.78 14.97
C TYR A 63 -15.37 -10.81 14.08
N ILE A 64 -15.20 -10.88 12.75
CA ILE A 64 -15.94 -10.05 11.79
C ILE A 64 -17.44 -10.34 11.85
N THR A 65 -17.83 -11.61 12.04
CA THR A 65 -19.23 -12.03 12.11
C THR A 65 -19.93 -11.45 13.34
N ARG A 66 -19.25 -11.44 14.49
CA ARG A 66 -19.75 -10.82 15.73
C ARG A 66 -19.87 -9.30 15.62
N MET A 67 -18.84 -8.64 15.06
CA MET A 67 -18.88 -7.21 14.76
C MET A 67 -20.08 -6.82 13.90
N ARG A 68 -20.43 -7.62 12.88
CA ARG A 68 -21.61 -7.38 12.03
C ARG A 68 -22.94 -7.56 12.76
N ARG A 69 -22.96 -8.34 13.85
CA ARG A 69 -24.13 -8.51 14.74
C ARG A 69 -24.24 -7.42 15.80
N GLY A 70 -23.26 -6.52 15.88
CA GLY A 70 -23.19 -5.47 16.91
C GLY A 70 -22.62 -5.95 18.25
N GLU A 71 -22.02 -7.15 18.26
CA GLU A 71 -21.20 -7.62 19.39
C GLU A 71 -19.79 -7.05 19.19
N PHE A 72 -19.17 -6.51 20.26
CA PHE A 72 -17.84 -5.89 20.23
C PHE A 72 -16.84 -6.78 20.98
N PRO A 73 -16.21 -7.77 20.33
CA PRO A 73 -15.38 -8.77 21.01
C PRO A 73 -14.11 -8.16 21.61
N GLU A 74 -13.68 -6.98 21.13
CA GLU A 74 -12.51 -6.25 21.60
C GLU A 74 -12.56 -5.98 23.10
N LEU A 75 -13.72 -5.59 23.63
CA LEU A 75 -13.89 -5.28 25.05
C LEU A 75 -13.72 -6.51 25.94
N GLU A 76 -14.16 -7.67 25.46
CA GLU A 76 -13.99 -8.95 26.16
C GLU A 76 -12.53 -9.41 26.12
N ILE A 77 -11.86 -9.23 24.97
CA ILE A 77 -10.45 -9.58 24.80
C ILE A 77 -9.57 -8.72 25.73
N GLU A 78 -9.82 -7.41 25.80
CA GLU A 78 -9.11 -6.49 26.71
C GLU A 78 -9.36 -6.82 28.19
N GLU A 79 -10.57 -7.22 28.56
CA GLU A 79 -10.90 -7.64 29.92
C GLU A 79 -10.19 -8.95 30.31
N ILE A 80 -10.09 -9.90 29.38
CA ILE A 80 -9.35 -11.16 29.59
C ILE A 80 -7.84 -10.91 29.71
N GLU A 81 -7.28 -10.05 28.87
CA GLU A 81 -5.85 -9.69 28.90
C GLU A 81 -5.48 -8.93 30.18
N SER A 82 -6.32 -7.99 30.62
CA SER A 82 -6.09 -7.23 31.86
C SER A 82 -6.14 -8.11 33.12
N ARG A 83 -7.06 -9.10 33.17
CA ARG A 83 -7.10 -10.10 34.25
C ARG A 83 -5.84 -10.97 34.26
N LYS A 84 -5.40 -11.44 33.10
CA LYS A 84 -4.22 -12.30 32.97
C LYS A 84 -2.92 -11.59 33.39
N ASN A 85 -2.81 -10.28 33.14
CA ASN A 85 -1.69 -9.45 33.60
C ASN A 85 -1.74 -9.09 35.09
N SER A 86 -2.90 -9.23 35.76
CA SER A 86 -3.04 -8.98 37.21
C SER A 86 -2.71 -10.18 38.09
N GLU A 87 -2.62 -11.38 37.49
CA GLU A 87 -2.34 -12.65 38.18
C GLU A 87 -0.87 -13.13 38.01
N SER A 88 -0.02 -12.34 37.33
CA SER A 88 1.43 -12.58 37.14
C SER A 88 2.27 -11.62 37.98
#